data_AF-A0A165K9S9-F1
#
_entry.id   AF-A0A165K9S9-F1
#
_cell.length_a   1.000
_cell.length_b   1.000
_cell.length_c   1.000
_cell.angle_alpha   90.00
_cell.angle_beta   90.00
_cell.angle_gamma   90.00
#
_symmetry.space_group_name_H-M   'P 1'
#
loop_
_entity.id
_entity.type
_entity.pdbx_description
1 polymer ?
#
loop_
_entity_poly.entity_id
_entity_poly.type
_entity_poly.pdbx_seq_one_letter_code
_entity_poly.pdbx_strand_id
1 'polypeptide(L)'
;MVTAARSMGLSVDPDDTPGKYSPFDAEMRRRAWWDVYFYDLFISDFLGHVPTIADNTFTTNMPAECDDDQFTPHSGSIPAPSDLSTQTNNSYFIQKCRLAQLVKNMKKRVFQDPKQPALEPSLEVAQACEGDIVTWLGELPPVFKVQAEVDPAHPPPAYLLAQRCELAMIANSLILKVYLPFIKKS
;
A
#
# COMPACT_ATOMS: atom_id res chain seq x y z
N MET A 1 -0.22 10.84 14.99
CA MET A 1 -1.11 10.64 13.82
C MET A 1 -2.10 9.51 14.06
N VAL A 2 -1.65 8.28 14.32
CA VAL A 2 -2.52 7.09 14.53
C VAL A 2 -3.58 7.27 15.62
N THR A 3 -3.20 7.78 16.80
CA THR A 3 -4.15 8.02 17.91
C THR A 3 -5.24 9.02 17.53
N ALA A 4 -4.91 10.09 16.81
CA ALA A 4 -5.89 11.06 16.35
C ALA A 4 -6.85 10.43 15.33
N ALA A 5 -6.33 9.67 14.36
CA ALA A 5 -7.14 8.96 13.37
C ALA A 5 -8.12 7.96 14.02
N ARG A 6 -7.66 7.19 15.02
CA ARG A 6 -8.51 6.29 15.81
C ARG A 6 -9.58 7.05 16.60
N SER A 7 -9.22 8.17 17.22
CA SER A 7 -10.16 9.02 17.98
C SER A 7 -11.26 9.61 17.07
N MET A 8 -10.94 9.86 15.81
CA MET A 8 -11.90 10.29 14.79
C MET A 8 -12.73 9.12 14.22
N GLY A 9 -12.45 7.87 14.59
CA GLY A 9 -13.11 6.68 14.09
C GLY A 9 -12.76 6.32 12.65
N LEU A 10 -11.55 6.63 12.17
CA LEU A 10 -11.10 6.27 10.82
C LEU A 10 -10.72 4.78 10.70
N SER A 11 -10.41 4.13 11.83
CA SER A 11 -10.08 2.69 11.90
C SER A 11 -11.29 1.76 11.85
N VAL A 12 -12.50 2.31 11.77
CA VAL A 12 -13.75 1.55 11.67
C VAL A 12 -14.30 1.79 10.27
N ASP A 13 -14.62 0.72 9.55
CA ASP A 13 -15.16 0.87 8.21
C ASP A 13 -16.51 1.60 8.25
N PRO A 14 -16.76 2.55 7.33
CA PRO A 14 -18.07 3.18 7.20
C PRO A 14 -19.23 2.20 7.04
N ASP A 15 -19.02 1.04 6.42
CA ASP A 15 -20.04 0.00 6.22
C ASP A 15 -20.50 -0.64 7.55
N ASP A 16 -19.66 -0.60 8.59
CA ASP A 16 -20.03 -1.02 9.95
C ASP A 16 -20.95 0.01 10.65
N THR A 17 -21.14 1.20 10.04
CA THR A 17 -21.98 2.29 10.55
C THR A 17 -22.94 2.83 9.47
N PRO A 18 -23.88 2.00 8.98
CA PRO A 18 -24.72 2.35 7.85
C PRO A 18 -25.54 3.63 8.11
N GLY A 19 -25.60 4.51 7.10
CA GLY A 19 -26.33 5.79 7.15
C GLY A 19 -25.62 6.92 7.89
N LYS A 20 -24.45 6.68 8.48
CA LYS A 20 -23.67 7.73 9.18
C LYS A 20 -22.95 8.68 8.24
N TYR A 21 -22.52 8.20 7.08
CA TYR A 21 -21.69 8.94 6.13
C TYR A 21 -22.31 8.88 4.74
N SER A 22 -22.11 9.95 3.95
CA SER A 22 -22.36 9.89 2.51
C SER A 22 -21.38 8.89 1.85
N PRO A 23 -21.69 8.38 0.63
CA PRO A 23 -20.75 7.53 -0.10
C PRO A 23 -19.37 8.18 -0.29
N PHE A 24 -19.35 9.48 -0.58
CA PHE A 24 -18.13 10.26 -0.69
C PHE A 24 -17.36 10.32 0.62
N ASP A 25 -18.01 10.68 1.73
CA ASP A 25 -17.37 10.77 3.04
C ASP A 25 -16.86 9.41 3.51
N ALA A 26 -17.61 8.34 3.24
CA ALA A 26 -17.20 6.98 3.54
C ALA A 26 -15.87 6.65 2.85
N GLU A 27 -15.77 6.87 1.56
CA GLU A 27 -14.56 6.60 0.78
C GLU A 27 -13.39 7.51 1.18
N MET A 28 -13.63 8.81 1.41
CA MET A 28 -12.58 9.73 1.90
C MET A 28 -12.01 9.28 3.26
N ARG A 29 -12.85 8.73 4.13
CA ARG A 29 -12.41 8.17 5.42
C ARG A 29 -11.59 6.89 5.25
N ARG A 30 -11.96 6.01 4.31
CA ARG A 30 -11.13 4.83 3.97
C ARG A 30 -9.76 5.27 3.48
N ARG A 31 -9.71 6.19 2.53
CA ARG A 31 -8.45 6.73 1.98
C ARG A 31 -7.57 7.36 3.08
N ALA A 32 -8.16 8.20 3.93
CA ALA A 32 -7.44 8.81 5.04
C ALA A 32 -6.86 7.78 6.01
N TRP A 33 -7.60 6.71 6.34
CA TRP A 33 -7.08 5.63 7.18
C TRP A 33 -5.92 4.89 6.51
N TRP A 34 -6.04 4.57 5.23
CA TRP A 34 -5.00 3.87 4.48
C TRP A 34 -3.72 4.69 4.29
N ASP A 35 -3.82 6.02 4.16
CA ASP A 35 -2.65 6.91 4.22
C ASP A 35 -1.97 6.83 5.61
N VAL A 36 -2.74 6.93 6.69
CA VAL A 36 -2.21 6.82 8.06
C VAL A 36 -1.52 5.47 8.26
N TYR A 37 -2.12 4.39 7.75
CA TYR A 37 -1.56 3.04 7.79
C TYR A 37 -0.26 2.94 7.00
N PHE A 38 -0.22 3.46 5.77
CA PHE A 38 0.96 3.49 4.93
C PHE A 38 2.10 4.22 5.65
N TYR A 39 1.87 5.44 6.14
CA TYR A 39 2.91 6.22 6.80
C TYR A 39 3.37 5.59 8.13
N ASP A 40 2.45 5.05 8.95
CA ASP A 40 2.84 4.31 10.17
C ASP A 40 3.78 3.14 9.83
N LEU A 41 3.49 2.39 8.78
CA LEU A 41 4.30 1.25 8.35
C LEU A 41 5.68 1.67 7.82
N PHE A 42 5.73 2.57 6.84
CA PHE A 42 6.96 2.91 6.14
C PHE A 42 7.88 3.83 6.94
N ILE A 43 7.34 4.78 7.72
CA ILE A 43 8.16 5.62 8.59
C ILE A 43 8.73 4.80 9.73
N SER A 44 7.94 3.92 10.35
CA SER A 44 8.46 3.04 11.40
C SER A 44 9.54 2.13 10.86
N ASP A 45 9.36 1.52 9.68
CA ASP A 45 10.38 0.72 9.02
C ASP A 45 11.68 1.52 8.76
N PHE A 46 11.56 2.73 8.22
CA PHE A 46 12.71 3.60 7.96
C PHE A 46 13.48 3.96 9.24
N LEU A 47 12.78 4.17 10.35
CA LEU A 47 13.37 4.48 11.65
C LEU A 47 13.80 3.23 12.44
N GLY A 48 13.59 2.02 11.92
CA GLY A 48 13.89 0.77 12.64
C GLY A 48 12.94 0.47 13.80
N HIS A 49 11.75 1.08 13.82
CA HIS A 49 10.71 0.87 14.82
C HIS A 49 9.66 -0.14 14.34
N VAL A 50 8.94 -0.73 15.30
CA VAL A 50 7.76 -1.53 15.02
C VAL A 50 6.58 -0.61 14.71
N PRO A 51 5.85 -0.80 13.59
CA PRO A 51 4.63 -0.03 13.29
C PRO A 51 3.60 -0.13 14.43
N THR A 52 2.85 0.95 14.67
CA THR A 52 1.91 1.02 15.80
C THR A 52 0.53 0.41 15.48
N ILE A 53 0.20 0.22 14.21
CA ILE A 53 -1.07 -0.39 13.77
C ILE A 53 -0.90 -1.90 13.60
N ALA A 54 -1.24 -2.64 14.65
CA ALA A 54 -1.28 -4.11 14.61
C ALA A 54 -2.39 -4.64 13.70
N ASP A 55 -2.20 -5.87 13.19
CA ASP A 55 -3.24 -6.61 12.48
C ASP A 55 -4.51 -6.72 13.31
N ASN A 56 -5.67 -6.73 12.64
CA ASN A 56 -6.97 -6.93 13.26
C ASN A 56 -7.36 -5.87 14.31
N THR A 57 -6.69 -4.72 14.34
CA THR A 57 -7.04 -3.58 15.20
C THR A 57 -7.87 -2.49 14.51
N PHE A 58 -8.30 -2.76 13.29
CA PHE A 58 -9.14 -1.91 12.46
C PHE A 58 -10.01 -2.77 11.53
N THR A 59 -11.14 -2.25 11.09
CA THR A 59 -12.07 -2.95 10.17
C THR A 59 -12.13 -2.31 8.79
N THR A 60 -11.51 -1.14 8.61
CA THR A 60 -11.52 -0.37 7.37
C THR A 60 -11.08 -1.19 6.15
N ASN A 61 -11.97 -1.32 5.18
CA ASN A 61 -11.77 -2.01 3.92
C ASN A 61 -10.81 -1.25 3.00
N MET A 62 -10.31 -1.94 1.97
CA MET A 62 -9.53 -1.28 0.92
C MET A 62 -10.33 -0.15 0.25
N PRO A 63 -9.69 0.96 -0.11
CA PRO A 63 -10.33 2.03 -0.87
C PRO A 63 -10.79 1.50 -2.23
N ALA A 64 -11.88 2.06 -2.75
CA ALA A 64 -12.36 1.69 -4.07
C ALA A 64 -11.52 2.35 -5.17
N GLU A 65 -11.28 1.62 -6.26
CA GLU A 65 -10.69 2.20 -7.47
C GLU A 65 -11.78 2.94 -8.24
N CYS A 66 -11.68 4.26 -8.35
CA CYS A 66 -12.66 5.08 -9.04
C CYS A 66 -12.04 6.37 -9.57
N ASP A 67 -12.65 6.94 -10.60
CA ASP A 67 -12.23 8.21 -11.16
C ASP A 67 -12.62 9.36 -10.23
N ASP A 68 -11.63 10.03 -9.67
CA ASP A 68 -11.80 11.15 -8.75
C ASP A 68 -12.49 12.36 -9.40
N ASP A 69 -12.38 12.51 -10.73
CA ASP A 69 -13.06 13.59 -11.46
C ASP A 69 -14.58 13.34 -11.54
N GLN A 70 -15.00 12.07 -11.41
CA GLN A 70 -16.41 11.65 -11.44
C GLN A 70 -16.98 11.40 -10.04
N PHE A 71 -16.12 11.27 -9.02
CA PHE A 71 -16.53 10.97 -7.66
C PHE A 71 -16.51 12.23 -6.79
N THR A 72 -17.68 12.85 -6.63
CA THR A 72 -17.85 14.14 -5.97
C THR A 72 -18.63 14.00 -4.65
N PRO A 73 -18.65 15.04 -3.79
CA PRO A 73 -19.47 15.03 -2.57
C PRO A 73 -20.98 14.79 -2.77
N HIS A 74 -21.47 15.03 -3.99
CA HIS A 74 -22.88 14.84 -4.34
C HIS A 74 -23.16 13.45 -4.95
N SER A 75 -22.14 12.61 -5.11
CA SER A 75 -22.28 11.27 -5.68
C SER A 75 -23.04 10.36 -4.72
N GLY A 76 -24.15 9.77 -5.21
CA GLY A 76 -24.98 8.83 -4.46
C GLY A 76 -24.41 7.41 -4.38
N SER A 77 -23.34 7.12 -5.11
CA SER A 77 -22.59 5.87 -5.07
C SER A 77 -21.17 6.09 -5.62
N ILE A 78 -20.30 5.11 -5.40
CA ILE A 78 -19.00 5.06 -6.09
C ILE A 78 -19.28 4.84 -7.59
N PRO A 79 -18.69 5.63 -8.51
CA PRO A 79 -18.83 5.44 -9.93
C PRO A 79 -18.37 4.04 -10.33
N ALA A 80 -19.05 3.44 -11.32
CA ALA A 80 -18.52 2.22 -11.93
C ALA A 80 -17.14 2.52 -12.52
N PRO A 81 -16.19 1.57 -12.49
CA PRO A 81 -14.94 1.73 -13.22
C PRO A 81 -15.29 2.03 -14.68
N SER A 82 -14.82 3.16 -15.21
CA SER A 82 -14.72 3.37 -16.66
C SER A 82 -13.96 2.19 -17.26
N ASP A 83 -14.23 1.83 -18.53
CA ASP A 83 -13.68 0.67 -19.24
C ASP A 83 -12.41 0.12 -18.60
N LEU A 84 -12.39 -1.17 -18.20
CA LEU A 84 -11.35 -1.83 -17.38
C LEU A 84 -9.89 -1.64 -17.88
N SER A 85 -9.68 -1.03 -19.05
CA SER A 85 -8.41 -0.60 -19.62
C SER A 85 -7.96 0.82 -19.23
N THR A 86 -8.87 1.71 -18.84
CA THR A 86 -8.57 3.08 -18.39
C THR A 86 -8.34 3.10 -16.89
N GLN A 87 -7.08 3.20 -16.49
CA GLN A 87 -6.72 3.49 -15.10
C GLN A 87 -7.32 4.82 -14.67
N THR A 88 -7.68 4.89 -13.39
CA THR A 88 -8.31 6.07 -12.80
C THR A 88 -7.26 6.91 -12.08
N ASN A 89 -7.58 8.17 -11.78
CA ASN A 89 -6.68 9.08 -11.07
C ASN A 89 -6.22 8.52 -9.71
N ASN A 90 -7.01 7.65 -9.07
CA ASN A 90 -6.68 7.05 -7.79
C ASN A 90 -5.96 5.69 -7.87
N SER A 91 -5.73 5.13 -9.08
CA SER A 91 -5.09 3.81 -9.26
C SER A 91 -3.72 3.72 -8.57
N TYR A 92 -2.96 4.83 -8.53
CA TYR A 92 -1.69 4.89 -7.81
C TYR A 92 -1.86 4.62 -6.31
N PHE A 93 -2.88 5.23 -5.70
CA PHE A 93 -3.19 5.07 -4.28
C PHE A 93 -3.55 3.62 -3.95
N ILE A 94 -4.29 2.95 -4.83
CA ILE A 94 -4.58 1.52 -4.71
C ILE A 94 -3.31 0.69 -4.71
N GLN A 95 -2.34 0.99 -5.59
CA GLN A 95 -1.05 0.30 -5.60
C GLN A 95 -0.26 0.55 -4.31
N LYS A 96 -0.27 1.77 -3.75
CA LYS A 96 0.34 2.05 -2.44
C LYS A 96 -0.27 1.22 -1.31
N CYS A 97 -1.60 1.10 -1.29
CA CYS A 97 -2.30 0.30 -0.28
C CYS A 97 -1.93 -1.19 -0.37
N ARG A 98 -1.90 -1.75 -1.59
CA ARG A 98 -1.45 -3.13 -1.85
C ARG A 98 0.00 -3.35 -1.43
N LEU A 99 0.88 -2.40 -1.74
CA LEU A 99 2.29 -2.45 -1.32
C LEU A 99 2.43 -2.44 0.21
N ALA A 100 1.64 -1.63 0.92
CA ALA A 100 1.64 -1.63 2.38
C ALA A 100 1.19 -2.98 2.96
N GLN A 101 0.19 -3.64 2.38
CA GLN A 101 -0.21 -5.00 2.78
C GLN A 101 0.91 -6.02 2.54
N LEU A 102 1.55 -5.96 1.36
CA LEU A 102 2.69 -6.82 1.03
C LEU A 102 3.83 -6.67 2.04
N VAL A 103 4.25 -5.43 2.32
CA VAL A 103 5.33 -5.14 3.29
C VAL A 103 5.01 -5.67 4.67
N LYS A 104 3.76 -5.51 5.13
CA LYS A 104 3.37 -6.01 6.44
C LYS A 104 3.37 -7.54 6.51
N ASN A 105 2.87 -8.22 5.47
CA ASN A 105 2.88 -9.68 5.38
C ASN A 105 4.31 -10.25 5.33
N MET A 106 5.23 -9.57 4.65
CA MET A 106 6.66 -9.93 4.66
C MET A 106 7.28 -9.76 6.05
N LYS A 107 7.08 -8.60 6.69
CA LYS A 107 7.59 -8.34 8.04
C LYS A 107 7.08 -9.39 9.03
N LYS A 108 5.82 -9.81 8.93
CA LYS A 108 5.26 -10.86 9.78
C LYS A 108 5.95 -12.21 9.61
N ARG A 109 6.43 -12.54 8.40
CA ARG A 109 7.18 -13.78 8.12
C ARG A 109 8.64 -13.69 8.54
N VAL A 110 9.28 -12.54 8.34
CA VAL A 110 10.69 -12.30 8.68
C VAL A 110 10.89 -12.15 10.19
N PHE A 111 9.94 -11.54 10.90
CA PHE A 111 10.04 -11.23 12.34
C PHE A 111 9.13 -12.12 13.20
N GLN A 112 8.93 -13.40 12.85
CA GLN A 112 8.04 -14.28 13.62
C GLN A 112 8.46 -14.40 15.10
N ASP A 113 7.45 -14.20 15.96
CA ASP A 113 7.32 -14.29 17.43
C ASP A 113 8.60 -14.15 18.31
N PRO A 114 8.76 -13.07 19.11
CA PRO A 114 9.83 -12.96 20.11
C PRO A 114 9.79 -14.03 21.22
N LYS A 115 8.75 -14.86 21.29
CA LYS A 115 8.67 -16.03 22.18
C LYS A 115 9.29 -17.30 21.60
N GLN A 116 9.63 -17.31 20.30
CA GLN A 116 10.45 -18.37 19.72
C GLN A 116 11.92 -17.95 19.80
N PRO A 117 12.86 -18.87 20.11
CA PRO A 117 14.28 -18.56 20.02
C PRO A 117 14.53 -18.03 18.61
N ALA A 118 15.17 -16.86 18.49
CA ALA A 118 15.40 -16.18 17.22
C ALA A 118 15.87 -17.21 16.19
N LEU A 119 14.96 -17.65 15.32
CA LEU A 119 15.29 -18.56 14.25
C LEU A 119 16.28 -17.81 13.38
N GLU A 120 17.43 -18.44 13.15
CA GLU A 120 18.41 -17.95 12.18
C GLU A 120 17.69 -17.50 10.92
N PRO A 121 18.08 -16.36 10.32
CA PRO A 121 17.45 -15.87 9.11
C PRO A 121 17.40 -17.00 8.08
N SER A 122 16.19 -17.32 7.59
CA SER A 122 15.98 -18.40 6.63
C SER A 122 16.05 -17.88 5.21
N LEU A 123 16.97 -18.43 4.41
CA LEU A 123 17.11 -18.07 3.00
C LEU A 123 15.82 -18.36 2.22
N GLU A 124 15.12 -19.44 2.58
CA GLU A 124 13.84 -19.82 1.97
C GLU A 124 12.77 -18.76 2.21
N VAL A 125 12.69 -18.18 3.42
CA VAL A 125 11.75 -17.09 3.74
C VAL A 125 12.10 -15.83 2.96
N ALA A 126 13.39 -15.51 2.80
CA ALA A 126 13.83 -14.37 2.01
C ALA A 126 13.46 -14.53 0.52
N GLN A 127 13.69 -15.72 -0.05
CA GLN A 127 13.31 -16.05 -1.43
C GLN A 127 11.80 -15.98 -1.66
N ALA A 128 11.00 -16.48 -0.71
CA ALA A 128 9.55 -16.38 -0.79
C ALA A 128 9.07 -14.91 -0.76
N CYS A 129 9.67 -14.08 0.09
CA CYS A 129 9.36 -12.65 0.13
C CYS A 129 9.75 -11.93 -1.17
N GLU A 130 10.93 -12.23 -1.73
CA GLU A 130 11.33 -11.72 -3.04
C GLU A 130 10.34 -12.13 -4.14
N GLY A 131 9.92 -13.40 -4.17
CA GLY A 131 8.93 -13.91 -5.11
C GLY A 131 7.60 -13.14 -5.07
N ASP A 132 7.12 -12.80 -3.88
CA ASP A 132 5.90 -11.99 -3.74
C ASP A 132 6.09 -10.55 -4.25
N ILE A 133 7.25 -9.94 -4.01
CA ILE A 133 7.58 -8.60 -4.53
C ILE A 133 7.67 -8.61 -6.06
N VAL A 134 8.33 -9.61 -6.64
CA VAL A 134 8.46 -9.76 -8.09
C VAL A 134 7.09 -10.01 -8.74
N THR A 135 6.26 -10.84 -8.12
CA THR A 135 4.88 -11.08 -8.56
C THR A 135 4.08 -9.78 -8.58
N TRP A 136 4.10 -9.03 -7.48
CA TRP A 136 3.41 -7.75 -7.38
C TRP A 136 3.91 -6.73 -8.42
N LEU A 137 5.23 -6.62 -8.64
CA LEU A 137 5.81 -5.77 -9.70
C LEU A 137 5.34 -6.20 -11.10
N GLY A 138 5.17 -7.51 -11.34
CA GLY A 138 4.66 -8.06 -12.59
C GLY A 138 3.20 -7.70 -12.86
N GLU A 139 2.38 -7.72 -11.80
CA GLU A 139 0.95 -7.39 -11.81
C GLU A 139 0.64 -5.89 -11.87
N LEU A 140 1.65 -5.03 -11.66
CA LEU A 140 1.45 -3.58 -11.76
C LEU A 140 0.86 -3.20 -13.12
N PRO A 141 -0.11 -2.28 -13.16
CA PRO A 141 -0.60 -1.74 -14.41
C PRO A 141 0.55 -1.14 -15.24
N PRO A 142 0.55 -1.28 -16.59
CA PRO A 142 1.69 -0.89 -17.43
C PRO A 142 2.17 0.55 -17.20
N VAL A 143 1.26 1.47 -16.89
CA VAL A 143 1.59 2.88 -16.64
C VAL A 143 2.54 3.09 -15.45
N PHE A 144 2.52 2.18 -14.48
CA PHE A 144 3.31 2.27 -13.24
C PHE A 144 4.63 1.49 -13.32
N LYS A 145 4.87 0.76 -14.42
CA LYS A 145 6.15 0.07 -14.66
C LYS A 145 7.22 1.09 -15.04
N VAL A 146 8.42 0.96 -14.46
CA VAL A 146 9.55 1.87 -14.75
C VAL A 146 9.97 1.78 -16.22
N GLN A 147 9.86 0.59 -16.82
CA GLN A 147 10.20 0.33 -18.23
C GLN A 147 9.06 0.66 -19.20
N ALA A 148 7.96 1.27 -18.74
CA ALA A 148 6.86 1.63 -19.61
C ALA A 148 7.35 2.57 -20.72
N GLU A 149 6.98 2.24 -21.96
CA GLU A 149 7.34 3.04 -23.13
C GLU A 149 6.90 4.50 -22.93
N VAL A 150 7.83 5.41 -23.19
CA VAL A 150 7.59 6.85 -23.14
C VAL A 150 7.37 7.28 -24.58
N ASP A 151 6.14 7.69 -24.90
CA ASP A 151 5.87 8.35 -26.18
C ASP A 151 6.63 9.70 -26.19
N PRO A 152 7.60 9.91 -27.08
CA PRO A 152 8.34 11.16 -27.16
C PRO A 152 7.44 12.35 -27.54
N ALA A 153 6.33 12.11 -28.23
CA ALA A 153 5.37 13.15 -28.60
C ALA A 153 4.48 13.57 -27.43
N HIS A 154 4.22 12.66 -26.48
CA HIS A 154 3.39 12.89 -25.30
C HIS A 154 4.10 12.37 -24.04
N PRO A 155 5.12 13.10 -23.55
CA PRO A 155 5.86 12.66 -22.38
C PRO A 155 4.91 12.54 -21.17
N PRO A 156 5.12 11.54 -20.30
CA PRO A 156 4.30 11.39 -19.10
C PRO A 156 4.46 12.61 -18.20
N PRO A 157 3.41 13.00 -17.46
CA PRO A 157 3.51 14.07 -16.50
C PRO A 157 4.51 13.71 -15.39
N ALA A 158 5.17 14.71 -14.81
CA ALA A 158 6.24 14.50 -13.83
C ALA A 158 5.80 13.67 -12.61
N TYR A 159 4.55 13.83 -12.16
CA TYR A 159 4.01 13.04 -11.05
C TYR A 159 3.97 11.54 -11.37
N LEU A 160 3.65 11.16 -12.62
CA LEU A 160 3.57 9.76 -13.01
C LEU A 160 4.96 9.12 -13.04
N LEU A 161 5.97 9.86 -13.51
CA LEU A 161 7.36 9.40 -13.44
C LEU A 161 7.80 9.21 -11.98
N ALA A 162 7.46 10.14 -11.09
CA ALA A 162 7.74 10.02 -9.67
C ALA A 162 7.06 8.78 -9.06
N GLN A 163 5.81 8.51 -9.41
CA GLN A 163 5.07 7.31 -8.97
C GLN A 163 5.74 6.01 -9.42
N ARG A 164 6.16 5.92 -10.69
CA ARG A 164 6.92 4.76 -11.23
C ARG A 164 8.20 4.53 -10.42
N CYS A 165 8.97 5.59 -10.22
CA CYS A 165 10.22 5.52 -9.47
C CYS A 165 9.97 5.11 -8.01
N GLU A 166 8.97 5.69 -7.35
CA GLU A 166 8.66 5.40 -5.95
C GLU A 166 8.33 3.92 -5.73
N LEU A 167 7.41 3.35 -6.53
CA LEU A 167 7.02 1.94 -6.41
C LEU A 167 8.21 1.01 -6.65
N ALA A 168 9.02 1.26 -7.67
CA ALA A 168 10.19 0.44 -7.97
C ALA A 168 11.31 0.60 -6.94
N MET A 169 11.57 1.81 -6.45
CA MET A 169 12.58 2.04 -5.41
C MET A 169 12.20 1.31 -4.12
N ILE A 170 10.94 1.41 -3.70
CA ILE A 170 10.46 0.73 -2.49
C ILE A 170 10.55 -0.79 -2.68
N ALA A 171 10.06 -1.34 -3.79
CA ALA A 171 10.11 -2.77 -4.06
C ALA A 171 11.55 -3.33 -4.06
N ASN A 172 12.48 -2.68 -4.76
CA ASN A 172 13.88 -3.10 -4.79
C ASN A 172 14.55 -2.94 -3.41
N SER A 173 14.24 -1.88 -2.67
CA SER A 173 14.74 -1.71 -1.31
C SER A 173 14.28 -2.84 -0.38
N LEU A 174 13.03 -3.31 -0.54
CA LEU A 174 12.50 -4.43 0.24
C LEU A 174 13.21 -5.74 -0.09
N ILE A 175 13.50 -6.02 -1.36
CA ILE A 175 14.29 -7.19 -1.76
C ILE A 175 15.68 -7.14 -1.09
N LEU A 176 16.36 -6.00 -1.15
CA LEU A 176 17.66 -5.85 -0.49
C LEU A 176 17.57 -6.04 1.03
N LYS A 177 16.50 -5.54 1.67
CA LYS A 177 16.28 -5.68 3.12
C LYS A 177 16.09 -7.13 3.55
N VAL A 178 15.39 -7.96 2.79
CA VAL A 178 15.19 -9.38 3.17
C VAL A 178 16.49 -10.18 3.10
N TYR A 179 17.44 -9.79 2.23
CA TYR A 179 18.74 -10.45 2.12
C TYR A 179 19.85 -9.85 3.00
N LEU A 180 19.63 -8.67 3.59
CA LEU A 180 20.63 -7.96 4.39
C LEU A 180 21.27 -8.81 5.51
N PRO A 181 20.52 -9.66 6.26
CA PRO A 181 21.10 -10.50 7.31
C PRO A 181 22.16 -11.49 6.80
N PHE A 182 22.04 -11.98 5.56
CA PHE A 182 22.98 -12.96 4.99
C PHE A 182 24.25 -12.31 4.45
N ILE A 183 24.17 -11.02 4.09
CA ILE A 183 25.28 -10.26 3.52
C ILE A 183 26.17 -9.69 4.65
N LYS A 184 25.56 -9.30 5.77
CA LYS A 184 26.28 -8.86 6.97
C LYS A 184 26.91 -10.07 7.67
N LYS A 185 28.09 -10.50 7.21
CA LYS A 185 28.91 -11.46 7.97
C LYS A 185 29.25 -10.88 9.35
N SER A 186 29.02 -11.72 10.37
CA SER A 186 29.59 -11.68 11.72
C SER A 186 31.10 -11.47 11.74
#